data_AF-A0A3D2B3R3-F1
#
_entry.id   AF-A0A3D2B3R3-F1
#
_cell.length_a   1.000
_cell.length_b   1.000
_cell.length_c   1.000
_cell.angle_alpha   90.00
_cell.angle_beta   90.00
_cell.angle_gamma   90.00
#
_symmetry.space_group_name_H-M   'P 1'
#
loop_
_entity.id
_entity.type
_entity.pdbx_description
1 polymer ?
#
loop_
_entity_poly.entity_id
_entity_poly.type
_entity_poly.pdbx_seq_one_letter_code
_entity_poly.pdbx_strand_id
1 'polypeptide(L)'
;MTNIIAVTMGDPAGIGPEIIIKSLTEGELSGAPVVVVGCARTLQRVLEKGITAPAELRIVSRVSEAQFGPAIVNVLDEPLAEPEALQPG
;
A
#
# COMPACT_ATOMS: atom_id res chain seq x y z
N MET A 1 20.69 -12.06 -3.40
CA MET A 1 19.40 -11.66 -4.01
C MET A 1 18.37 -11.70 -2.91
N THR A 2 17.67 -10.60 -2.67
CA THR A 2 16.61 -10.56 -1.65
C THR A 2 15.30 -10.93 -2.34
N ASN A 3 14.58 -11.91 -1.80
CA ASN A 3 13.28 -12.29 -2.33
C ASN A 3 12.26 -11.17 -2.08
N ILE A 4 11.36 -10.97 -3.04
CA ILE A 4 10.26 -10.01 -2.92
C ILE A 4 9.05 -10.75 -2.38
N ILE A 5 8.36 -10.14 -1.41
CA ILE A 5 7.11 -10.67 -0.87
C ILE A 5 5.93 -9.80 -1.30
N ALA A 6 4.78 -10.45 -1.50
CA ALA A 6 3.51 -9.77 -1.69
C ALA A 6 2.78 -9.64 -0.36
N VAL A 7 2.19 -8.48 -0.10
CA VAL A 7 1.26 -8.27 1.02
C VAL A 7 -0.10 -7.90 0.43
N THR A 8 -1.10 -8.73 0.67
CA THR A 8 -2.47 -8.43 0.24
C THR A 8 -3.12 -7.41 1.15
N MET A 9 -3.85 -6.45 0.60
CA MET A 9 -4.55 -5.41 1.36
C MET A 9 -5.60 -5.97 2.34
N GLY A 10 -6.19 -7.13 2.02
CA GLY A 10 -7.29 -7.72 2.79
C GLY A 10 -8.59 -6.94 2.57
N ASP A 11 -9.42 -6.86 3.61
CA ASP A 11 -10.65 -6.07 3.59
C ASP A 11 -10.33 -4.57 3.54
N PRO A 12 -10.69 -3.85 2.46
CA PRO A 12 -10.42 -2.42 2.33
C PRO A 12 -11.22 -1.54 3.30
N ALA A 13 -12.33 -2.02 3.86
CA ALA A 13 -13.13 -1.30 4.85
C ALA A 13 -12.56 -1.43 6.27
N GLY A 14 -11.73 -2.45 6.52
CA GLY A 14 -11.04 -2.65 7.79
C GLY A 14 -9.76 -1.82 7.91
N ILE A 15 -8.91 -2.20 8.89
CA ILE A 15 -7.66 -1.49 9.21
C ILE A 15 -6.45 -1.88 8.34
N GLY A 16 -6.62 -2.89 7.47
CA GLY A 16 -5.54 -3.43 6.63
C GLY A 16 -4.79 -2.36 5.82
N PRO A 17 -5.49 -1.48 5.08
CA PRO A 17 -4.87 -0.37 4.35
C PRO A 17 -3.96 0.51 5.22
N GLU A 18 -4.39 0.82 6.44
CA GLU A 18 -3.68 1.72 7.37
C GLU A 18 -2.43 1.06 7.95
N ILE A 19 -2.55 -0.21 8.37
CA ILE A 19 -1.43 -0.97 8.95
C ILE A 19 -0.35 -1.22 7.90
N ILE A 20 -0.74 -1.50 6.65
CA ILE A 20 0.23 -1.69 5.56
C ILE A 20 1.06 -0.43 5.36
N ILE A 21 0.40 0.74 5.24
CA ILE A 21 1.10 2.01 5.06
C ILE A 21 2.04 2.25 6.23
N LYS A 22 1.53 2.26 7.47
CA LYS A 22 2.34 2.50 8.68
C LYS A 22 3.55 1.57 8.75
N SER A 23 3.34 0.28 8.48
CA SER A 23 4.41 -0.72 8.53
C SER A 23 5.48 -0.49 7.47
N LEU A 24 5.10 -0.09 6.25
CA LEU A 24 6.04 0.08 5.13
C LEU A 24 6.66 1.48 5.06
N THR A 25 6.13 2.44 5.83
CA THR A 25 6.65 3.82 5.87
C THR A 25 7.46 4.08 7.13
N GLU A 26 7.08 3.46 8.26
CA GLU A 26 7.67 3.69 9.58
C GLU A 26 8.45 2.46 10.05
N GLY A 27 9.57 2.67 10.75
CA GLY A 27 10.31 1.60 11.41
C GLY A 27 11.12 0.68 10.47
N GLU A 28 11.32 -0.56 10.90
CA GLU A 28 12.33 -1.48 10.34
C GLU A 28 12.00 -2.01 8.93
N LEU A 29 10.73 -1.93 8.52
CA LEU A 29 10.30 -2.41 7.20
C LEU A 29 10.29 -1.30 6.14
N SER A 30 10.63 -0.06 6.50
CA SER A 30 10.73 1.05 5.54
C SER A 30 11.81 0.74 4.49
N GLY A 31 11.41 0.64 3.22
CA GLY A 31 12.28 0.22 2.11
C GLY A 31 12.50 -1.29 1.96
N ALA A 32 11.78 -2.12 2.72
CA ALA A 32 11.79 -3.57 2.53
C ALA A 32 11.27 -3.96 1.13
N PRO A 33 11.69 -5.11 0.57
CA PRO A 33 11.28 -5.58 -0.75
C PRO A 33 9.85 -6.17 -0.71
N VAL A 34 8.87 -5.30 -0.49
CA VAL A 34 7.44 -5.62 -0.37
C VAL A 34 6.66 -4.94 -1.49
N VAL A 35 5.80 -5.71 -2.14
CA VAL A 35 4.80 -5.18 -3.08
C VAL A 35 3.41 -5.42 -2.49
N VAL A 36 2.62 -4.37 -2.38
CA VAL A 36 1.23 -4.46 -1.92
C VAL A 36 0.35 -4.85 -3.09
N VAL A 37 -0.57 -5.79 -2.89
CA VAL A 37 -1.60 -6.15 -3.86
C VAL A 37 -2.95 -5.71 -3.30
N GLY A 38 -3.60 -4.75 -3.95
CA GLY A 38 -4.87 -4.19 -3.50
C GLY A 38 -5.22 -2.87 -4.18
N CYS A 39 -6.34 -2.27 -3.77
CA CYS A 39 -6.87 -1.07 -4.38
C CYS A 39 -6.01 0.16 -4.04
N ALA A 40 -5.31 0.67 -5.05
CA ALA A 40 -4.48 1.86 -4.93
C ALA A 40 -5.29 3.08 -4.48
N ARG A 41 -6.54 3.21 -4.94
CA ARG A 41 -7.40 4.32 -4.52
C ARG A 41 -7.76 4.26 -3.04
N THR A 42 -7.96 3.07 -2.47
CA THR A 42 -8.20 2.91 -1.02
C THR A 42 -6.98 3.33 -0.21
N LEU A 43 -5.78 2.88 -0.61
CA LEU A 43 -4.53 3.28 0.04
C LEU A 43 -4.29 4.79 -0.06
N GLN A 44 -4.57 5.37 -1.23
CA GLN A 44 -4.51 6.82 -1.44
C GLN A 44 -5.47 7.59 -0.53
N ARG A 45 -6.72 7.12 -0.36
CA ARG A 45 -7.69 7.72 0.58
C ARG A 45 -7.20 7.68 2.01
N VAL A 46 -6.47 6.64 2.42
CA VAL A 46 -5.86 6.57 3.76
C VAL A 46 -4.76 7.63 3.93
N LEU A 47 -3.88 7.79 2.93
CA LEU A 47 -2.87 8.85 2.94
C LEU A 47 -3.51 10.25 2.99
N GLU A 48 -4.56 10.48 2.20
CA GLU A 48 -5.31 11.75 2.16
C GLU A 48 -5.98 12.10 3.50
N LYS A 49 -6.31 11.11 4.33
CA LYS A 49 -6.84 11.33 5.69
C LYS A 49 -5.80 11.81 6.70
N GLY A 50 -4.50 11.69 6.39
CA GLY A 50 -3.41 12.15 7.28
C GLY A 50 -3.29 11.36 8.59
N ILE A 51 -3.73 10.10 8.60
CA ILE A 51 -3.70 9.22 9.79
C ILE A 51 -2.49 8.27 9.83
N THR A 52 -1.61 8.37 8.85
CA THR A 52 -0.34 7.64 8.70
C THR A 52 0.79 8.64 8.38
N ALA A 53 2.05 8.21 8.48
CA ALA A 53 3.14 8.96 7.87
C ALA A 53 2.93 9.17 6.36
N PRO A 54 3.49 10.25 5.78
CA PRO A 54 3.50 10.46 4.33
C PRO A 54 4.21 9.32 3.61
N ALA A 55 3.67 8.94 2.46
CA ALA A 55 4.24 7.90 1.62
C ALA A 55 4.09 8.27 0.14
N GLU A 56 5.04 7.83 -0.68
CA GLU A 56 4.87 7.78 -2.12
C GLU A 56 4.22 6.46 -2.51
N LEU A 57 2.99 6.53 -3.04
CA LEU A 57 2.32 5.36 -3.61
C LEU A 57 2.79 5.18 -5.07
N ARG A 58 3.57 4.13 -5.35
CA ARG A 58 4.02 3.78 -6.70
C ARG A 58 3.19 2.64 -7.25
N ILE A 59 2.25 2.98 -8.13
CA ILE A 59 1.46 1.98 -8.86
C ILE A 59 2.34 1.39 -9.95
N VAL A 60 2.49 0.07 -9.94
CA VAL A 60 3.28 -0.69 -10.91
C VAL A 60 2.42 -1.72 -11.63
N SER A 61 2.79 -2.09 -12.85
CA SER A 61 2.09 -3.13 -13.61
C SER A 61 2.70 -4.53 -13.42
N ARG A 62 3.96 -4.57 -12.97
CA ARG A 62 4.72 -5.81 -12.70
C ARG A 62 5.72 -5.58 -11.57
N VAL A 63 6.02 -6.65 -10.84
CA VAL A 63 6.95 -6.63 -9.69
C VAL A 63 8.34 -6.09 -10.09
N SER A 64 8.81 -6.33 -11.32
CA SER A 64 10.12 -5.86 -11.79
C SER A 64 10.21 -4.33 -12.00
N GLU A 65 9.09 -3.61 -11.97
CA GLU A 65 9.05 -2.13 -12.04
C GLU A 65 9.13 -1.50 -10.64
N ALA A 66 9.01 -2.29 -9.57
CA ALA A 66 9.01 -1.81 -8.19
C ALA A 66 10.34 -1.14 -7.83
N GLN A 67 10.24 -0.03 -7.10
CA GLN A 67 11.38 0.69 -6.55
C GLN A 67 11.27 0.70 -5.03
N PHE A 68 12.20 0.03 -4.36
CA PHE A 68 12.20 -0.08 -2.91
C PHE A 68 13.04 1.04 -2.30
N GLY A 69 12.46 1.74 -1.34
CA GLY A 69 13.12 2.82 -0.62
C GLY A 69 12.25 3.30 0.56
N PRO A 70 12.84 4.09 1.47
CA PRO A 70 12.11 4.62 2.60
C PRO A 70 10.87 5.40 2.16
N ALA A 71 9.75 5.17 2.84
CA ALA A 71 8.45 5.80 2.56
C ALA A 71 7.89 5.58 1.12
N ILE A 72 8.38 4.58 0.39
CA ILE A 72 7.82 4.17 -0.92
C ILE A 72 6.99 2.90 -0.74
N VAL A 73 5.74 2.95 -1.17
CA VAL A 73 4.84 1.79 -1.19
C VAL A 73 4.54 1.42 -2.64
N ASN A 74 5.10 0.30 -3.10
CA ASN A 74 4.82 -0.24 -4.43
C ASN A 74 3.50 -1.02 -4.40
N VAL A 75 2.60 -0.72 -5.34
CA VAL A 75 1.26 -1.31 -5.40
C VAL A 75 1.02 -1.93 -6.77
N LEU A 76 0.70 -3.23 -6.78
CA LEU A 76 -0.03 -3.84 -7.89
C LEU A 76 -1.51 -3.59 -7.65
N ASP A 77 -2.08 -2.70 -8.45
CA ASP A 77 -3.46 -2.24 -8.27
C ASP A 77 -4.46 -3.34 -8.63
N GLU A 78 -5.25 -3.72 -7.64
CA GLU A 78 -6.44 -4.57 -7.78
C GLU A 78 -7.65 -3.72 -7.35
N PRO A 79 -8.32 -3.04 -8.30
CA PRO A 79 -9.28 -2.00 -7.97
C PRO A 79 -10.59 -2.57 -7.44
N LEU A 80 -11.19 -1.86 -6.49
CA LEU A 80 -12.59 -2.07 -6.13
C LEU A 80 -13.50 -1.57 -7.26
N ALA A 81 -14.72 -2.11 -7.32
CA ALA A 81 -15.73 -1.62 -8.26
C ALA A 81 -16.08 -0.14 -8.03
N GLU A 82 -16.23 0.26 -6.76
CA GLU A 82 -16.63 1.62 -6.36
C GLU A 82 -15.79 2.12 -5.16
N PRO A 83 -14.49 2.38 -5.33
CA PRO A 83 -13.58 2.70 -4.21
C PRO A 83 -13.93 3.99 -3.48
N GLU A 84 -14.63 4.93 -4.12
CA GLU A 84 -15.10 6.17 -3.48
C GLU A 84 -16.31 5.94 -2.57
N ALA A 85 -17.18 4.99 -2.90
CA ALA A 85 -18.37 4.66 -2.13
C ALA A 85 -18.05 3.83 -0.88
N LEU A 86 -16.85 3.25 -0.81
CA LEU A 86 -16.41 2.42 0.30
C LEU A 86 -16.43 3.21 1.62
N GLN A 87 -17.18 2.69 2.58
CA GLN A 87 -17.26 3.18 3.95
C GLN A 87 -16.38 2.32 4.86
N PRO A 88 -15.52 2.94 5.70
CA PRO A 88 -14.80 2.21 6.74
C PRO A 88 -15.78 1.52 7.71
N GLY A 89 -15.44 0.30 8.13
CA GLY A 89 -16.22 -0.54 9.04
C GLY A 89 -15.70 -0.57 10.47
#